data_AF-A0A497GKZ6-F1
#
_entry.id   AF-A0A497GKZ6-F1
#
_cell.length_a   1.000
_cell.length_b   1.000
_cell.length_c   1.000
_cell.angle_alpha   90.00
_cell.angle_beta   90.00
_cell.angle_gamma   90.00
#
_symmetry.space_group_name_H-M   'P 1'
#
loop_
_entity.id
_entity.type
_entity.pdbx_description
1 polymer ?
#
loop_
_entity_poly.entity_id
_entity_poly.type
_entity_poly.pdbx_seq_one_letter_code
_entity_poly.pdbx_strand_id
1 'polypeptide(L)'
;MRLALSERTEGVENASLSSIIEKVLSYILDKNIKVIKPERNLQGIVYPEIDNLLVSLGVTMPSYIVLEALREKGLLEKKVIDRAITCPNCGSFDVITRYHCPNCDSFNLEKTHLVTHVSCGYTDAYINFKKNSKLFCPSCGKEISENELIKREEFSEFFLCRNCNTRITEPEVKHECLSCHTVFTPLEASYIEVSEYYVKEEEVMKYKRKLIISTLASELERQGLRRESNALKGESGITHDFDLVVSQGNRKIVFVWSQDKKGEELVRDMFMTFAKAVDIKNADVVYVVPEENSKNLPKLERSNWFLLVYKNLDDLKKKLTKLLKSSH
;
A
#
# COMPACT_ATOMS: atom_id res chain seq x y z
N MET A 1 2.98 -18.33 -5.03
CA MET A 1 3.93 -17.29 -5.47
C MET A 1 5.36 -17.62 -5.03
N ARG A 2 5.91 -18.70 -5.59
CA ARG A 2 7.35 -18.93 -5.74
C ARG A 2 7.59 -18.92 -7.25
N LEU A 3 8.56 -18.11 -7.67
CA LEU A 3 9.22 -18.11 -8.99
C LEU A 3 8.42 -17.57 -10.19
N ALA A 4 8.76 -16.32 -10.54
CA ALA A 4 9.22 -15.96 -11.87
C ALA A 4 10.34 -14.93 -11.70
N LEU A 5 11.48 -15.40 -11.18
CA LEU A 5 12.77 -14.71 -11.25
C LEU A 5 13.51 -15.30 -12.44
N SER A 6 13.60 -14.55 -13.54
CA SER A 6 14.78 -14.52 -14.41
C SER A 6 14.52 -13.59 -15.59
N GLU A 7 15.51 -12.71 -15.83
CA GLU A 7 15.79 -12.02 -17.09
C GLU A 7 15.02 -10.72 -17.38
N ARG A 8 15.57 -9.62 -16.86
CA ARG A 8 16.19 -8.54 -17.65
C ARG A 8 16.84 -7.53 -16.70
N THR A 9 18.11 -7.74 -16.41
CA THR A 9 18.97 -6.76 -15.73
C THR A 9 19.87 -6.11 -16.77
N GLU A 10 19.49 -4.93 -17.22
CA GLU A 10 20.45 -3.95 -17.74
C GLU A 10 20.15 -2.57 -17.16
N GLY A 11 21.01 -2.16 -16.22
CA GLY A 11 21.40 -0.77 -15.95
C GLY A 11 20.38 0.16 -15.30
N VAL A 12 20.20 0.08 -13.98
CA VAL A 12 19.87 1.25 -13.14
C VAL A 12 20.49 1.09 -11.75
N GLU A 13 21.06 2.17 -11.20
CA GLU A 13 21.60 2.26 -9.85
C GLU A 13 20.61 1.72 -8.80
N ASN A 14 20.95 0.60 -8.14
CA ASN A 14 20.15 0.06 -7.06
C ASN A 14 20.20 1.00 -5.85
N ALA A 15 19.23 1.91 -5.75
CA ALA A 15 18.95 2.60 -4.49
C ALA A 15 18.65 1.54 -3.42
N SER A 16 19.30 1.64 -2.25
CA SER A 16 19.01 0.74 -1.15
C SER A 16 17.53 0.86 -0.76
N LEU A 17 16.90 -0.25 -0.35
CA LEU A 17 15.50 -0.26 0.11
C LEU A 17 15.25 0.81 1.19
N SER A 18 16.23 1.05 2.06
CA SER A 18 16.20 2.12 3.05
C SER A 18 16.00 3.48 2.38
N SER A 19 16.83 3.87 1.41
CA SER A 19 16.73 5.15 0.69
C SER A 19 15.37 5.33 0.00
N ILE A 20 14.84 4.24 -0.58
CA ILE A 20 13.51 4.25 -1.21
C ILE A 20 12.43 4.52 -0.16
N ILE A 21 12.47 3.84 0.98
CA ILE A 21 11.55 4.04 2.11
C ILE A 21 11.55 5.51 2.56
N GLU A 22 12.72 6.15 2.69
CA GLU A 22 12.81 7.55 3.11
C GLU A 22 12.11 8.50 2.12
N LYS A 23 12.31 8.27 0.81
CA LYS A 23 11.70 9.06 -0.25
C LYS A 23 10.18 8.86 -0.28
N VAL A 24 9.70 7.63 -0.14
CA VAL A 24 8.27 7.32 -0.07
C VAL A 24 7.63 7.97 1.16
N LEU A 25 8.26 7.87 2.35
CA LEU A 25 7.73 8.51 3.56
C LEU A 25 7.69 10.04 3.44
N SER A 26 8.72 10.65 2.85
CA SER A 26 8.74 12.10 2.61
C SER A 26 7.61 12.51 1.67
N TYR A 27 7.42 11.77 0.58
CA TYR A 27 6.32 12.01 -0.35
C TYR A 27 4.93 11.89 0.31
N ILE A 28 4.72 10.84 1.13
CA ILE A 28 3.48 10.63 1.88
C ILE A 28 3.16 11.85 2.76
N LEU A 29 4.15 12.37 3.49
CA LEU A 29 3.98 13.53 4.37
C LEU A 29 3.76 14.83 3.56
N ASP A 30 4.59 15.08 2.55
CA ASP A 30 4.57 16.31 1.76
C ASP A 30 3.24 16.45 0.98
N LYS A 31 2.66 15.33 0.54
CA LYS A 31 1.36 15.27 -0.13
C LYS A 31 0.18 15.08 0.82
N ASN A 32 0.44 14.96 2.13
CA ASN A 32 -0.58 14.69 3.14
C ASN A 32 -1.46 13.46 2.81
N ILE A 33 -0.83 12.40 2.29
CA ILE A 33 -1.52 11.16 1.91
C ILE A 33 -1.95 10.44 3.19
N LYS A 34 -3.25 10.18 3.33
CA LYS A 34 -3.82 9.45 4.46
C LYS A 34 -4.09 7.98 4.16
N VAL A 35 -4.46 7.69 2.91
CA VAL A 35 -4.79 6.34 2.44
C VAL A 35 -4.18 6.15 1.07
N ILE A 36 -3.41 5.08 0.90
CA ILE A 36 -2.83 4.67 -0.37
C ILE A 36 -3.75 3.59 -0.94
N LYS A 37 -4.41 3.89 -2.05
CA LYS A 37 -5.44 3.04 -2.65
C LYS A 37 -4.88 2.15 -3.76
N PRO A 38 -5.35 0.89 -3.85
CA PRO A 38 -5.02 0.03 -4.97
C PRO A 38 -5.91 0.34 -6.19
N GLU A 39 -5.36 0.12 -7.37
CA GLU A 39 -6.12 -0.03 -8.61
C GLU A 39 -5.87 -1.41 -9.21
N ARG A 40 -6.87 -1.94 -9.93
CA ARG A 40 -6.78 -3.22 -10.63
C ARG A 40 -6.67 -2.97 -12.13
N ASN A 41 -5.68 -3.57 -12.76
CA ASN A 41 -5.57 -3.64 -14.22
C ASN A 41 -5.31 -5.09 -14.66
N LEU A 42 -5.16 -5.32 -15.96
CA LEU A 42 -4.91 -6.66 -16.52
C LEU A 42 -3.57 -7.25 -16.06
N GLN A 43 -2.62 -6.40 -15.66
CA GLN A 43 -1.29 -6.79 -15.18
C GLN A 43 -1.24 -7.05 -13.67
N GLY A 44 -2.23 -6.56 -12.92
CA GLY A 44 -2.45 -6.91 -11.53
C GLY A 44 -2.93 -5.77 -10.65
N ILE A 45 -2.45 -5.76 -9.41
CA ILE A 45 -2.76 -4.72 -8.42
C ILE A 45 -1.62 -3.71 -8.42
N VAL A 46 -1.95 -2.46 -8.67
CA VAL A 46 -1.02 -1.33 -8.70
C VAL A 46 -1.42 -0.29 -7.65
N TYR A 47 -0.48 0.55 -7.25
CA TYR A 47 -0.68 1.66 -6.32
C TYR A 47 -0.20 2.93 -7.00
N PRO A 48 -1.03 3.58 -7.85
CA PRO A 48 -0.57 4.61 -8.78
C PRO A 48 0.22 5.75 -8.12
N GLU A 49 -0.19 6.20 -6.93
CA GLU A 49 0.51 7.25 -6.17
C GLU A 49 1.97 6.88 -5.88
N ILE A 50 2.21 5.62 -5.51
CA ILE A 50 3.53 5.11 -5.15
C ILE A 50 4.29 4.65 -6.39
N ASP A 51 3.63 3.96 -7.33
CA ASP A 51 4.23 3.52 -8.58
C ASP A 51 4.77 4.71 -9.39
N ASN A 52 3.99 5.79 -9.51
CA ASN A 52 4.43 7.01 -10.19
C ASN A 52 5.66 7.64 -9.53
N LEU A 53 5.71 7.65 -8.20
CA LEU A 53 6.88 8.12 -7.46
C LEU A 53 8.09 7.23 -7.74
N LEU A 54 7.95 5.91 -7.66
CA LEU A 54 9.04 4.97 -7.90
C LEU A 54 9.60 5.10 -9.32
N VAL A 55 8.73 5.22 -10.33
CA VAL A 55 9.12 5.50 -11.72
C VAL A 55 9.87 6.83 -11.82
N SER A 56 9.40 7.89 -11.15
CA SER A 56 10.07 9.21 -11.17
C SER A 56 11.48 9.18 -10.55
N LEU A 57 11.74 8.20 -9.69
CA LEU A 57 13.02 7.97 -9.02
C LEU A 57 13.92 6.97 -9.77
N GLY A 58 13.49 6.45 -10.93
CA GLY A 58 14.22 5.40 -11.65
C GLY A 58 14.20 4.03 -10.94
N VAL A 59 13.26 3.80 -10.02
CA VAL A 59 13.18 2.58 -9.22
C VAL A 59 12.25 1.59 -9.93
N THR A 60 12.76 0.38 -10.21
CA THR A 60 12.00 -0.71 -10.85
C THR A 60 11.31 -1.65 -9.86
N MET A 61 11.51 -1.43 -8.56
CA MET A 61 10.90 -2.23 -7.50
C MET A 61 9.38 -2.05 -7.49
N PRO A 62 8.60 -3.14 -7.41
CA PRO A 62 7.15 -3.05 -7.25
C PRO A 62 6.75 -2.30 -5.96
N SER A 63 5.76 -1.41 -6.05
CA SER A 63 5.28 -0.63 -4.91
C SER A 63 4.83 -1.49 -3.72
N TYR A 64 4.23 -2.66 -3.96
CA TYR A 64 3.78 -3.56 -2.88
C TYR A 64 4.92 -3.97 -1.94
N ILE A 65 6.16 -4.11 -2.43
CA ILE A 65 7.32 -4.45 -1.59
C ILE A 65 7.61 -3.32 -0.61
N VAL A 66 7.56 -2.08 -1.09
CA VAL A 66 7.81 -0.89 -0.26
C VAL A 66 6.68 -0.71 0.75
N LEU A 67 5.42 -0.89 0.34
CA LEU A 67 4.25 -0.77 1.20
C LEU A 67 4.24 -1.84 2.31
N GLU A 68 4.57 -3.08 1.99
CA GLU A 68 4.69 -4.15 2.99
C GLU A 68 5.85 -3.88 3.96
N ALA A 69 7.00 -3.38 3.48
CA ALA A 69 8.10 -2.99 4.36
C ALA A 69 7.72 -1.84 5.32
N LEU A 70 6.92 -0.88 4.86
CA LEU A 70 6.38 0.20 5.70
C LEU A 70 5.35 -0.33 6.71
N ARG A 71 4.51 -1.30 6.32
CA ARG A 71 3.57 -1.98 7.22
C ARG A 71 4.31 -2.76 8.31
N GLU A 72 5.33 -3.52 7.96
CA GLU A 72 6.16 -4.29 8.90
C GLU A 72 6.86 -3.40 9.93
N LYS A 73 7.21 -2.16 9.53
CA LYS A 73 7.74 -1.12 10.44
C LYS A 73 6.66 -0.45 11.31
N GLY A 74 5.40 -0.86 11.18
CA GLY A 74 4.27 -0.27 11.92
C GLY A 74 3.85 1.12 11.45
N LEU A 75 4.32 1.56 10.27
CA LEU A 75 4.07 2.90 9.74
C LEU A 75 2.77 2.98 8.92
N LEU A 76 2.36 1.83 8.37
CA LEU A 76 1.11 1.67 7.65
C LEU A 76 0.24 0.62 8.34
N GLU A 77 -1.06 0.80 8.24
CA GLU A 77 -2.06 -0.22 8.54
C GLU A 77 -2.65 -0.75 7.23
N LYS A 78 -2.65 -2.07 7.06
CA LYS A 78 -3.19 -2.72 5.88
C LYS A 78 -4.64 -3.12 6.13
N LYS A 79 -5.54 -2.74 5.22
CA LYS A 79 -6.94 -3.15 5.23
C LYS A 79 -7.28 -3.81 3.91
N VAL A 80 -7.64 -5.10 3.95
CA VAL A 80 -8.12 -5.83 2.78
C VAL A 80 -9.50 -5.29 2.40
N ILE A 81 -9.65 -4.81 1.17
CA ILE A 81 -10.92 -4.30 0.64
C ILE A 81 -11.56 -5.26 -0.37
N ASP A 82 -10.78 -6.15 -0.96
CA ASP A 82 -11.22 -7.15 -1.93
C ASP A 82 -10.24 -8.33 -1.99
N ARG A 83 -10.67 -9.46 -2.56
CA ARG A 83 -9.83 -10.61 -2.89
C ARG A 83 -9.95 -10.92 -4.38
N ALA A 84 -8.91 -10.61 -5.12
CA ALA A 84 -8.87 -10.85 -6.56
C ALA A 84 -8.57 -12.33 -6.84
N ILE A 85 -9.34 -12.93 -7.76
CA ILE A 85 -9.06 -14.25 -8.32
C ILE A 85 -7.87 -14.14 -9.28
N THR A 86 -6.91 -15.04 -9.13
CA THR A 86 -5.82 -15.25 -10.08
C THR A 86 -5.68 -16.72 -10.43
N CYS A 87 -5.11 -16.98 -11.60
CA CYS A 87 -4.81 -18.32 -12.06
C CYS A 87 -3.85 -19.02 -11.09
N PRO A 88 -4.19 -20.22 -10.57
CA PRO A 88 -3.32 -20.94 -9.65
C PRO A 88 -2.03 -21.46 -10.30
N ASN A 89 -2.00 -21.59 -11.63
CA ASN A 89 -0.85 -22.08 -12.38
C ASN A 89 0.15 -20.96 -12.72
N CYS A 90 -0.30 -19.87 -13.33
CA CYS A 90 0.59 -18.79 -13.82
C CYS A 90 0.48 -17.46 -13.05
N GLY A 91 -0.48 -17.32 -12.12
CA GLY A 91 -0.69 -16.08 -11.35
C GLY A 91 -1.37 -14.95 -12.11
N SER A 92 -1.77 -15.14 -13.37
CA SER A 92 -2.46 -14.13 -14.18
C SER A 92 -3.82 -13.73 -13.60
N PHE A 93 -4.18 -12.47 -13.77
CA PHE A 93 -5.49 -11.90 -13.43
C PHE A 93 -6.52 -12.06 -14.57
N ASP A 94 -6.05 -12.47 -15.75
CA ASP A 94 -6.89 -12.63 -16.94
C ASP A 94 -7.65 -13.96 -16.86
N VAL A 95 -8.70 -13.95 -16.05
CA VAL A 95 -9.52 -15.11 -15.69
C VAL A 95 -10.97 -14.81 -16.01
N ILE A 96 -11.60 -15.71 -16.78
CA ILE A 96 -13.03 -15.67 -17.06
C ILE A 96 -13.76 -16.78 -16.31
N THR A 97 -15.03 -16.56 -16.01
CA THR A 97 -15.92 -17.60 -15.46
C THR A 97 -16.68 -18.28 -16.59
N ARG A 98 -16.71 -19.61 -16.57
CA ARG A 98 -17.53 -20.46 -17.44
C ARG A 98 -18.46 -21.33 -16.61
N TYR A 99 -19.65 -21.55 -17.15
CA TYR A 99 -20.64 -22.46 -16.59
C TYR A 99 -20.59 -23.78 -17.37
N HIS A 100 -20.47 -24.89 -16.65
CA HIS A 100 -20.31 -26.23 -17.20
C HIS A 100 -21.48 -27.13 -16.84
N CYS A 101 -21.79 -28.07 -17.73
CA CYS A 101 -22.79 -29.09 -17.52
C CYS A 101 -22.30 -30.12 -16.47
N PRO A 102 -22.98 -30.31 -15.34
CA PRO A 102 -22.57 -31.33 -14.36
C PRO A 102 -22.66 -32.78 -14.90
N ASN A 103 -23.39 -33.02 -15.98
CA ASN A 103 -23.56 -34.36 -16.55
C ASN A 103 -22.48 -34.72 -17.60
N CYS A 104 -21.95 -33.76 -18.36
CA CYS A 104 -21.01 -34.03 -19.46
C CYS A 104 -19.83 -33.06 -19.55
N ASP A 105 -19.70 -32.15 -18.59
CA ASP A 105 -18.67 -31.11 -18.51
C ASP A 105 -18.59 -30.14 -19.70
N SER A 106 -19.61 -30.13 -20.57
CA SER A 106 -19.67 -29.16 -21.67
C SER A 106 -20.02 -27.75 -21.15
N PHE A 107 -19.30 -26.75 -21.65
CA PHE A 107 -19.62 -25.32 -21.45
C PHE A 107 -20.79 -24.83 -22.34
N ASN A 108 -21.28 -25.66 -23.28
CA ASN A 108 -22.31 -25.28 -24.24
C ASN A 108 -23.71 -25.33 -23.60
N LEU A 109 -23.93 -24.37 -22.70
CA LEU A 109 -25.16 -24.19 -21.95
C LEU A 109 -25.95 -23.03 -22.54
N GLU A 110 -27.21 -23.27 -22.84
CA GLU A 110 -28.09 -22.22 -23.36
C GLU A 110 -29.22 -21.93 -22.39
N LYS A 111 -29.30 -20.67 -21.94
CA LYS A 111 -30.33 -20.21 -21.01
C LYS A 111 -31.69 -20.21 -21.72
N THR A 112 -32.69 -20.87 -21.11
CA THR A 112 -34.03 -21.01 -21.66
C THR A 112 -35.09 -21.15 -20.55
N HIS A 113 -36.34 -21.31 -20.94
CA HIS A 113 -37.49 -21.47 -20.04
C HIS A 113 -38.51 -22.41 -20.67
N LEU A 114 -39.45 -22.93 -19.87
CA LEU A 114 -40.51 -23.79 -20.40
C LEU A 114 -41.64 -22.96 -20.99
N VAL A 115 -42.13 -23.41 -22.15
CA VAL A 115 -43.32 -22.87 -22.81
C VAL A 115 -44.24 -24.00 -23.23
N THR A 116 -45.54 -23.73 -23.24
CA THR A 116 -46.57 -24.63 -23.77
C THR A 116 -47.20 -24.01 -25.00
N HIS A 117 -47.26 -24.76 -26.09
CA HIS A 117 -48.04 -24.38 -27.25
C HIS A 117 -49.55 -24.52 -26.96
N VAL A 118 -50.28 -23.41 -27.01
CA VAL A 118 -51.69 -23.31 -26.60
C VAL A 118 -52.58 -24.31 -27.34
N SER A 119 -52.39 -24.47 -28.65
CA SER A 119 -53.34 -25.26 -29.46
C SER A 119 -53.18 -26.78 -29.32
N CYS A 120 -51.99 -27.28 -28.99
CA CYS A 120 -51.73 -28.73 -28.90
C CYS A 120 -51.29 -29.22 -27.51
N GLY A 121 -51.02 -28.32 -26.57
CA GLY A 121 -50.62 -28.65 -25.19
C GLY A 121 -49.17 -29.13 -25.01
N TYR A 122 -48.39 -29.29 -26.08
CA TYR A 122 -46.98 -29.69 -25.98
C TYR A 122 -46.15 -28.66 -25.20
N THR A 123 -45.36 -29.15 -24.25
CA THR A 123 -44.55 -28.33 -23.33
C THR A 123 -43.09 -28.74 -23.41
N ASP A 124 -42.21 -27.78 -23.66
CA ASP A 124 -40.77 -28.01 -23.78
C ASP A 124 -39.99 -26.70 -23.56
N ALA A 125 -38.67 -26.75 -23.59
CA ALA A 125 -37.82 -25.58 -23.62
C ALA A 125 -38.16 -24.69 -24.83
N TYR A 126 -38.35 -23.38 -24.60
CA TYR A 126 -38.62 -22.38 -25.65
C TYR A 126 -37.67 -22.53 -26.84
N ILE A 127 -36.41 -22.83 -26.54
CA ILE A 127 -35.42 -22.94 -27.58
C ILE A 127 -35.62 -24.09 -28.56
N ASN A 128 -36.29 -25.17 -28.13
CA ASN A 128 -36.64 -26.28 -29.01
C ASN A 128 -37.77 -25.88 -29.98
N PHE A 129 -38.55 -24.84 -29.67
CA PHE A 129 -39.51 -24.25 -30.60
C PHE A 129 -38.85 -23.34 -31.63
N LYS A 130 -37.62 -22.85 -31.39
CA LYS A 130 -36.96 -21.89 -32.27
C LYS A 130 -36.14 -22.58 -33.35
N LYS A 131 -36.46 -22.31 -34.61
CA LYS A 131 -35.68 -22.73 -35.79
C LYS A 131 -35.37 -21.53 -36.66
N ASN A 132 -34.10 -21.12 -36.72
CA ASN A 132 -33.66 -19.86 -37.32
C ASN A 132 -34.41 -18.66 -36.68
N SER A 133 -35.11 -17.87 -37.50
CA SER A 133 -35.90 -16.70 -37.08
C SER A 133 -37.39 -16.99 -36.91
N LYS A 134 -37.81 -18.27 -36.94
CA LYS A 134 -39.20 -18.69 -36.86
C LYS A 134 -39.43 -19.66 -35.71
N LEU A 135 -40.67 -19.76 -35.23
CA LEU A 135 -41.07 -20.71 -34.20
C LEU A 135 -41.89 -21.84 -34.81
N PHE A 136 -41.58 -23.08 -34.43
CA PHE A 136 -42.30 -24.28 -34.84
C PHE A 136 -42.57 -25.14 -33.62
N CYS A 137 -43.79 -25.66 -33.47
CA CYS A 137 -44.07 -26.64 -32.44
C CYS A 137 -43.39 -27.99 -32.76
N PRO A 138 -42.49 -28.52 -31.91
CA PRO A 138 -41.82 -29.80 -32.18
C PRO A 138 -42.77 -31.00 -32.28
N SER A 139 -43.93 -30.92 -31.62
CA SER A 139 -44.91 -32.01 -31.58
C SER A 139 -45.87 -32.02 -32.79
N CYS A 140 -46.41 -30.86 -33.20
CA CYS A 140 -47.38 -30.80 -34.30
C CYS A 140 -46.82 -30.24 -35.61
N GLY A 141 -45.57 -29.76 -35.61
CA GLY A 141 -44.88 -29.22 -36.79
C GLY A 141 -45.40 -27.86 -37.30
N LYS A 142 -46.45 -27.31 -36.67
CA LYS A 142 -47.04 -26.03 -37.07
C LYS A 142 -46.05 -24.88 -36.85
N GLU A 143 -45.91 -24.00 -37.83
CA GLU A 143 -45.30 -22.67 -37.64
C GLU A 143 -46.22 -21.86 -36.72
N ILE A 144 -45.66 -21.34 -35.63
CA ILE A 144 -46.42 -20.63 -34.59
C ILE A 144 -45.85 -19.22 -34.39
N SER A 145 -46.70 -18.34 -33.87
CA SER A 145 -46.30 -17.05 -33.35
C SER A 145 -46.01 -17.11 -31.85
N GLU A 146 -45.30 -16.13 -31.31
CA GLU A 146 -44.97 -16.08 -29.88
C GLU A 146 -46.22 -15.97 -28.99
N ASN A 147 -47.31 -15.39 -29.50
CA ASN A 147 -48.61 -15.30 -28.82
C ASN A 147 -49.31 -16.68 -28.64
N GLU A 148 -48.88 -17.70 -29.39
CA GLU A 148 -49.37 -19.08 -29.26
C GLU A 148 -48.60 -19.88 -28.20
N LEU A 149 -47.64 -19.27 -27.50
CA LEU A 149 -46.85 -19.87 -26.44
C LEU A 149 -47.21 -19.28 -25.07
N ILE A 150 -47.51 -20.14 -24.11
CA ILE A 150 -47.69 -19.76 -22.70
C ILE A 150 -46.40 -20.14 -21.96
N LYS A 151 -45.70 -19.14 -21.43
CA LYS A 151 -44.57 -19.36 -20.52
C LYS A 151 -45.06 -20.00 -19.22
N ARG A 152 -44.41 -21.08 -18.79
CA ARG A 152 -44.72 -21.76 -17.54
C ARG A 152 -43.92 -21.14 -16.40
N GLU A 153 -44.54 -20.20 -15.69
CA GLU A 153 -43.91 -19.47 -14.58
C GLU A 153 -43.50 -20.37 -13.41
N GLU A 154 -44.17 -21.52 -13.26
CA GLU A 154 -43.90 -22.54 -12.25
C GLU A 154 -42.49 -23.15 -12.38
N PHE A 155 -41.84 -22.98 -13.53
CA PHE A 155 -40.49 -23.44 -13.77
C PHE A 155 -39.57 -22.25 -14.08
N SER A 156 -38.63 -22.01 -13.16
CA SER A 156 -37.59 -21.00 -13.32
C SER A 156 -36.80 -21.18 -14.62
N GLU A 157 -36.17 -20.09 -15.07
CA GLU A 157 -35.16 -20.15 -16.12
C GLU A 157 -34.11 -21.22 -15.77
N PHE A 158 -33.69 -21.98 -16.78
CA PHE A 158 -32.71 -23.05 -16.64
C PHE A 158 -31.76 -23.05 -17.84
N PHE A 159 -30.66 -23.77 -17.71
CA PHE A 159 -29.76 -24.05 -18.82
C PHE A 159 -30.10 -25.39 -19.46
N LEU A 160 -30.18 -25.41 -20.79
CA LEU A 160 -30.20 -26.64 -21.57
C LEU A 160 -28.78 -26.90 -22.10
N CYS A 161 -28.19 -28.04 -21.74
CA CYS A 161 -26.90 -28.42 -22.32
C CYS A 161 -27.12 -28.89 -23.77
N ARG A 162 -26.44 -28.25 -24.73
CA ARG A 162 -26.57 -28.60 -26.14
C ARG A 162 -25.78 -29.85 -26.57
N ASN A 163 -24.96 -30.41 -25.68
CA ASN A 163 -24.23 -31.65 -25.94
C ASN A 163 -24.97 -32.89 -25.46
N CYS A 164 -25.60 -32.86 -24.28
CA CYS A 164 -26.27 -34.02 -23.69
C CYS A 164 -27.77 -33.81 -23.43
N ASN A 165 -28.34 -32.67 -23.82
CA ASN A 165 -29.74 -32.29 -23.63
C ASN A 165 -30.23 -32.30 -22.18
N THR A 166 -29.31 -32.31 -21.20
CA THR A 166 -29.66 -32.24 -19.78
C THR A 166 -30.13 -30.84 -19.42
N ARG A 167 -31.24 -30.77 -18.68
CA ARG A 167 -31.74 -29.55 -18.03
C ARG A 167 -30.95 -29.31 -16.73
N ILE A 168 -30.45 -28.09 -16.56
CA ILE A 168 -29.54 -27.71 -15.49
C ILE A 168 -30.06 -26.43 -14.84
N THR A 169 -30.32 -26.48 -13.54
CA THR A 169 -30.64 -25.29 -12.74
C THR A 169 -29.42 -24.72 -12.03
N GLU A 170 -28.45 -25.59 -11.71
CA GLU A 170 -27.20 -25.25 -11.04
C GLU A 170 -26.02 -25.77 -11.88
N PRO A 171 -25.46 -24.93 -12.77
CA PRO A 171 -24.29 -25.33 -13.53
C PRO A 171 -23.04 -25.35 -12.64
N GLU A 172 -22.07 -26.18 -13.01
CA GLU A 172 -20.75 -26.12 -12.38
C GLU A 172 -20.05 -24.82 -12.75
N VAL A 173 -19.58 -24.09 -11.74
CA VAL A 173 -18.80 -22.87 -11.96
C VAL A 173 -17.34 -23.25 -12.08
N LYS A 174 -16.73 -22.95 -13.22
CA LYS A 174 -15.30 -23.09 -13.45
C LYS A 174 -14.72 -21.76 -13.94
N HIS A 175 -13.44 -21.59 -13.73
CA HIS A 175 -12.68 -20.46 -14.24
C HIS A 175 -11.73 -20.97 -15.33
N GLU A 176 -11.46 -20.13 -16.32
CA GLU A 176 -10.41 -20.37 -17.32
C GLU A 176 -9.48 -19.17 -17.36
N CYS A 177 -8.18 -19.43 -17.25
CA CYS A 177 -7.16 -18.40 -17.47
C CYS A 177 -6.97 -18.17 -18.97
N LEU A 178 -7.18 -16.95 -19.44
CA LEU A 178 -6.95 -16.59 -20.85
C LEU A 178 -5.46 -16.52 -21.23
N SER A 179 -4.56 -16.44 -20.24
CA SER A 179 -3.12 -16.41 -20.49
C SER A 179 -2.48 -17.80 -20.66
N CYS A 180 -3.02 -18.84 -20.02
CA CYS A 180 -2.42 -20.19 -20.05
C CYS A 180 -3.42 -21.34 -20.21
N HIS A 181 -4.71 -21.03 -20.41
CA HIS A 181 -5.82 -21.97 -20.60
C HIS A 181 -6.03 -22.99 -19.47
N THR A 182 -5.43 -22.75 -18.30
CA THR A 182 -5.71 -23.58 -17.12
C THR A 182 -7.16 -23.38 -16.70
N VAL A 183 -7.90 -24.48 -16.60
CA VAL A 183 -9.26 -24.52 -16.06
C VAL A 183 -9.19 -24.95 -14.61
N PHE A 184 -9.90 -24.25 -13.73
CA PHE A 184 -9.87 -24.48 -12.30
C PHE A 184 -11.20 -24.10 -11.65
N THR A 185 -11.53 -24.72 -10.53
CA THR A 185 -12.73 -24.42 -9.74
C THR A 185 -12.50 -23.19 -8.84
N PRO A 186 -13.56 -22.59 -8.28
CA PRO A 186 -13.41 -21.55 -7.26
C PRO A 186 -12.53 -21.98 -6.07
N LEU A 187 -12.57 -23.26 -5.67
CA LEU A 187 -11.75 -23.75 -4.55
C LEU A 187 -10.27 -23.91 -4.90
N GLU A 188 -9.95 -24.12 -6.18
CA GLU A 188 -8.58 -24.21 -6.68
C GLU A 188 -7.98 -22.83 -7.03
N ALA A 189 -8.83 -21.80 -7.14
CA ALA A 189 -8.41 -20.46 -7.47
C ALA A 189 -7.44 -19.89 -6.42
N SER A 190 -6.47 -19.10 -6.89
CA SER A 190 -5.66 -18.28 -5.99
C SER A 190 -6.39 -16.98 -5.68
N TYR A 191 -6.47 -16.62 -4.39
CA TYR A 191 -7.09 -15.38 -3.93
C TYR A 191 -6.04 -14.47 -3.35
N ILE A 192 -5.75 -13.38 -4.06
CA ILE A 192 -4.79 -12.39 -3.59
C ILE A 192 -5.49 -11.19 -2.95
N GLU A 193 -4.87 -10.63 -1.92
CA GLU A 193 -5.43 -9.49 -1.20
C GLU A 193 -5.28 -8.20 -1.99
N VAL A 194 -6.39 -7.53 -2.26
CA VAL A 194 -6.43 -6.14 -2.71
C VAL A 194 -6.62 -5.29 -1.47
N SER A 195 -5.60 -4.49 -1.12
CA SER A 195 -5.55 -3.81 0.17
C SER A 195 -5.34 -2.31 0.01
N GLU A 196 -6.00 -1.55 0.86
CA GLU A 196 -5.63 -0.16 1.14
C GLU A 196 -4.58 -0.11 2.25
N TYR A 197 -3.70 0.88 2.19
CA TYR A 197 -2.76 1.18 3.28
C TYR A 197 -3.08 2.53 3.91
N TYR A 198 -3.35 2.53 5.21
CA TYR A 198 -3.66 3.71 6.00
C TYR A 198 -2.39 4.19 6.69
N VAL A 199 -2.09 5.48 6.54
CA VAL A 199 -0.87 6.09 7.07
C VAL A 199 -1.04 6.37 8.55
N LYS A 200 -0.16 5.79 9.39
CA LYS A 200 -0.06 6.13 10.81
C LYS A 200 0.85 7.33 10.96
N GLU A 201 0.29 8.52 10.73
CA GLU A 201 1.04 9.78 10.64
C GLU A 201 1.98 10.03 11.83
N GLU A 202 1.52 9.80 13.07
CA GLU A 202 2.37 9.93 14.26
C GLU A 202 3.58 8.99 14.22
N GLU A 203 3.38 7.74 13.82
CA GLU A 203 4.46 6.75 13.73
C GLU A 203 5.42 7.06 12.59
N VAL A 204 4.90 7.55 11.46
CA VAL A 204 5.72 8.04 10.34
C VAL A 204 6.60 9.22 10.78
N MET A 205 6.03 10.19 11.51
CA MET A 205 6.78 11.35 12.01
C MET A 205 7.86 10.94 13.02
N LYS A 206 7.54 10.05 13.95
CA LYS A 206 8.50 9.46 14.91
C LYS A 206 9.61 8.71 14.17
N TYR A 207 9.28 7.92 13.15
CA TYR A 207 10.25 7.17 12.35
C TYR A 207 11.20 8.11 11.59
N LYS A 208 10.65 9.14 10.91
CA LYS A 208 11.44 10.16 10.21
C LYS A 208 12.41 10.88 11.17
N ARG A 209 11.95 11.19 12.39
CA ARG A 209 12.81 11.79 13.44
C ARG A 209 13.98 10.88 13.80
N LYS A 210 13.69 9.60 14.11
CA LYS A 210 14.72 8.61 14.44
C LYS A 210 15.76 8.46 13.33
N LEU A 211 15.29 8.45 12.09
CA LEU A 211 16.13 8.33 10.91
C LEU A 211 17.08 9.52 10.74
N ILE A 212 16.56 10.75 10.83
CA ILE A 212 17.38 11.98 10.77
C ILE A 212 18.45 11.94 11.86
N ILE A 213 18.04 11.63 13.10
CA ILE A 213 18.97 11.51 14.24
C ILE A 213 20.04 10.45 13.97
N SER A 214 19.67 9.25 13.50
CA SER A 214 20.64 8.18 13.23
C SER A 214 21.63 8.52 12.12
N THR A 215 21.16 9.18 11.05
CA THR A 215 21.99 9.60 9.93
C THR A 215 22.99 10.66 10.36
N LEU A 216 22.56 11.61 11.19
CA LEU A 216 23.43 12.64 11.73
C LEU A 216 24.40 12.10 12.76
N ALA A 217 23.96 11.22 13.66
CA ALA A 217 24.84 10.55 14.60
C ALA A 217 25.99 9.81 13.88
N SER A 218 25.67 9.06 12.83
CA SER A 218 26.66 8.35 12.02
C SER A 218 27.63 9.29 11.28
N GLU A 219 27.17 10.48 10.89
CA GLU A 219 28.03 11.51 10.32
C GLU A 219 28.97 12.11 11.37
N LEU A 220 28.44 12.45 12.55
CA LEU A 220 29.24 12.99 13.66
C LEU A 220 30.30 12.00 14.15
N GLU A 221 29.96 10.71 14.21
CA GLU A 221 30.90 9.64 14.56
C GLU A 221 32.05 9.54 13.55
N ARG A 222 31.77 9.66 12.25
CA ARG A 222 32.80 9.71 11.20
C ARG A 222 33.71 10.94 11.32
N GLN A 223 33.22 12.03 11.92
CA GLN A 223 34.01 13.22 12.22
C GLN A 223 34.81 13.10 13.53
N GLY A 224 34.79 11.94 14.20
CA GLY A 224 35.58 11.67 15.40
C GLY A 224 34.89 11.98 16.72
N LEU A 225 33.61 12.35 16.70
CA LEU A 225 32.80 12.46 17.92
C LEU A 225 32.39 11.07 18.40
N ARG A 226 32.24 10.88 19.71
CA ARG A 226 31.77 9.62 20.28
C ARG A 226 30.32 9.76 20.70
N ARG A 227 29.49 8.76 20.37
CA ARG A 227 28.11 8.71 20.84
C ARG A 227 28.06 8.25 22.29
N GLU A 228 27.25 8.93 23.08
CA GLU A 228 27.06 8.68 24.50
C GLU A 228 25.64 8.17 24.79
N SER A 229 25.37 7.85 26.06
CA SER A 229 24.00 7.66 26.53
C SER A 229 23.17 8.93 26.30
N ASN A 230 21.95 8.75 25.80
CA ASN A 230 21.00 9.84 25.59
C ASN A 230 20.48 10.47 26.91
N ALA A 231 20.73 9.82 28.04
CA ALA A 231 20.35 10.28 29.37
C ALA A 231 21.53 10.96 30.08
N LEU A 232 21.34 12.20 30.54
CA LEU A 232 22.31 12.96 31.33
C LEU A 232 21.73 13.39 32.67
N LYS A 233 22.53 13.25 33.73
CA LYS A 233 22.17 13.73 35.07
C LYS A 233 22.51 15.21 35.21
N GLY A 234 21.52 16.04 35.57
CA GLY A 234 21.69 17.45 35.86
C GLY A 234 22.31 17.70 37.24
N GLU A 235 22.68 18.95 37.51
CA GLU A 235 23.20 19.37 38.83
C GLU A 235 22.17 19.16 39.94
N SER A 236 20.88 19.28 39.62
CA SER A 236 19.76 18.97 40.51
C SER A 236 19.67 17.49 40.91
N GLY A 237 20.41 16.61 40.24
CA GLY A 237 20.33 15.16 40.38
C GLY A 237 19.25 14.50 39.54
N ILE A 238 18.41 15.27 38.83
CA ILE A 238 17.41 14.77 37.90
C ILE A 238 18.09 14.27 36.62
N THR A 239 17.64 13.13 36.11
CA THR A 239 18.08 12.61 34.80
C THR A 239 17.20 13.17 33.70
N HIS A 240 17.82 13.74 32.66
CA HIS A 240 17.17 14.29 31.49
C HIS A 240 17.52 13.49 30.25
N ASP A 241 16.51 13.17 29.44
CA ASP A 241 16.69 12.53 28.13
C ASP A 241 16.75 13.54 26.98
N PHE A 242 17.64 13.25 26.03
CA PHE A 242 17.90 14.00 24.81
C PHE A 242 17.78 13.11 23.57
N ASP A 243 17.64 13.72 22.39
CA ASP A 243 17.54 12.97 21.13
C ASP A 243 18.87 12.33 20.75
N LEU A 244 19.96 13.06 20.96
CA LEU A 244 21.32 12.59 20.70
C LEU A 244 22.29 13.28 21.65
N VAL A 245 23.18 12.51 22.25
CA VAL A 245 24.31 13.02 23.03
C VAL A 245 25.60 12.52 22.40
N VAL A 246 26.51 13.44 22.15
CA VAL A 246 27.86 13.14 21.64
C VAL A 246 28.92 13.83 22.48
N SER A 247 30.11 13.26 22.49
CA SER A 247 31.28 13.83 23.15
C SER A 247 32.40 14.11 22.13
N GLN A 248 33.10 15.22 22.36
CA GLN A 248 34.33 15.59 21.65
C GLN A 248 35.39 15.90 22.72
N GLY A 249 36.25 14.91 23.00
CA GLY A 249 37.12 14.96 24.17
C GLY A 249 36.31 15.01 25.47
N ASN A 250 36.54 16.03 26.30
CA ASN A 250 35.80 16.22 27.57
C ASN A 250 34.49 17.00 27.41
N ARG A 251 34.22 17.56 26.22
CA ARG A 251 33.04 18.37 25.97
C ARG A 251 31.88 17.50 25.50
N LYS A 252 30.72 17.67 26.11
CA LYS A 252 29.47 17.02 25.68
C LYS A 252 28.59 17.99 24.91
N ILE A 253 27.91 17.47 23.91
CA ILE A 253 26.96 18.21 23.09
C ILE A 253 25.68 17.37 23.04
N VAL A 254 24.57 17.99 23.42
CA VAL A 254 23.25 17.38 23.35
C VAL A 254 22.43 18.06 22.28
N PHE A 255 21.66 17.27 21.57
CA PHE A 255 20.76 17.75 20.53
C PHE A 255 19.31 17.43 20.90
N VAL A 256 18.44 18.38 20.60
CA VAL A 256 16.99 18.22 20.69
C VAL A 256 16.37 18.68 19.38
N TRP A 257 15.75 17.75 18.66
CA TRP A 257 15.02 17.99 17.42
C TRP A 257 13.55 18.28 17.71
N SER A 258 13.06 19.38 17.14
CA SER A 258 11.67 19.83 17.25
C SER A 258 10.94 19.78 15.90
N GLN A 259 11.29 18.81 15.04
CA GLN A 259 10.82 18.75 13.65
C GLN A 259 9.29 18.62 13.51
N ASP A 260 8.65 18.01 14.51
CA ASP A 260 7.24 17.70 14.60
C ASP A 260 6.41 18.81 15.28
N LYS A 261 7.09 19.84 15.81
CA LYS A 261 6.45 20.89 16.63
C LYS A 261 6.36 22.21 15.89
N LYS A 262 5.23 22.90 16.05
CA LYS A 262 4.95 24.21 15.42
C LYS A 262 4.27 25.17 16.40
N GLY A 263 4.34 26.47 16.12
CA GLY A 263 3.62 27.50 16.86
C GLY A 263 3.88 27.46 18.38
N GLU A 264 2.81 27.55 19.17
CA GLU A 264 2.89 27.55 20.64
C GLU A 264 3.52 26.28 21.22
N GLU A 265 3.28 25.12 20.59
CA GLU A 265 3.87 23.86 21.03
C GLU A 265 5.40 23.88 20.93
N LEU A 266 5.92 24.42 19.83
CA LEU A 266 7.35 24.58 19.61
C LEU A 266 7.97 25.52 20.63
N VAL A 267 7.31 26.64 20.93
CA VAL A 267 7.76 27.62 21.93
C VAL A 267 7.80 26.98 23.32
N ARG A 268 6.73 26.27 23.71
CA ARG A 268 6.68 25.54 24.98
C ARG A 268 7.80 24.52 25.11
N ASP A 269 8.03 23.73 24.06
CA ASP A 269 9.11 22.74 24.03
C ASP A 269 10.50 23.36 24.13
N MET A 270 10.69 24.51 23.48
CA MET A 270 11.93 25.27 23.54
C MET A 270 12.20 25.75 24.98
N PHE A 271 11.19 26.29 25.68
CA PHE A 271 11.33 26.69 27.07
C PHE A 271 11.61 25.50 28.00
N MET A 272 10.93 24.37 27.81
CA MET A 272 11.19 23.15 28.57
C MET A 272 12.63 22.66 28.36
N THR A 273 13.11 22.69 27.13
CA THR A 273 14.50 22.29 26.81
C THR A 273 15.51 23.31 27.33
N PHE A 274 15.19 24.61 27.29
CA PHE A 274 16.03 25.64 27.88
C PHE A 274 16.16 25.46 29.40
N ALA A 275 15.08 25.10 30.09
CA ALA A 275 15.13 24.74 31.51
C ALA A 275 16.06 23.53 31.77
N LYS A 276 16.04 22.51 30.91
CA LYS A 276 17.02 21.40 30.97
C LYS A 276 18.46 21.91 30.79
N ALA A 277 18.69 22.85 29.87
CA ALA A 277 20.01 23.45 29.65
C ALA A 277 20.52 24.24 30.87
N VAL A 278 19.62 24.78 31.69
CA VAL A 278 20.00 25.43 32.95
C VAL A 278 20.64 24.43 33.93
N ASP A 279 20.09 23.21 33.98
CA ASP A 279 20.51 22.14 34.88
C ASP A 279 21.74 21.37 34.41
N ILE A 280 22.03 21.38 33.10
CA ILE A 280 23.16 20.65 32.49
C ILE A 280 24.25 21.63 32.05
N LYS A 281 25.09 22.06 32.99
CA LYS A 281 26.18 23.02 32.70
C LYS A 281 27.39 22.41 31.97
N ASN A 282 27.56 21.09 32.05
CA ASN A 282 28.68 20.36 31.44
C ASN A 282 28.40 19.85 30.02
N ALA A 283 27.39 20.41 29.35
CA ALA A 283 27.10 20.12 27.95
C ALA A 283 26.51 21.34 27.24
N ASP A 284 26.82 21.46 25.95
CA ASP A 284 26.13 22.40 25.08
C ASP A 284 24.81 21.81 24.62
N VAL A 285 23.74 22.58 24.74
CA VAL A 285 22.40 22.21 24.29
C VAL A 285 22.13 22.87 22.95
N VAL A 286 22.05 22.05 21.91
CA VAL A 286 21.72 22.47 20.55
C VAL A 286 20.26 22.12 20.26
N TYR A 287 19.41 23.15 20.24
CA TYR A 287 18.00 23.03 19.89
C TYR A 287 17.83 23.20 18.37
N VAL A 288 17.38 22.15 17.69
CA VAL A 288 17.37 22.04 16.23
C VAL A 288 15.96 22.23 15.68
N VAL A 289 15.75 23.28 14.89
CA VAL A 289 14.44 23.71 14.40
C VAL A 289 14.41 23.82 12.87
N PRO A 290 13.39 23.28 12.17
CA PRO A 290 13.19 23.54 10.75
C PRO A 290 12.94 25.03 10.47
N GLU A 291 13.49 25.56 9.37
CA GLU A 291 13.34 26.97 8.99
C GLU A 291 11.87 27.37 8.79
N GLU A 292 11.02 26.48 8.27
CA GLU A 292 9.60 26.77 8.13
C GLU A 292 8.88 27.04 9.49
N ASN A 293 9.44 26.51 10.58
CA ASN A 293 8.85 26.59 11.92
C ASN A 293 9.56 27.63 12.81
N SER A 294 10.66 28.24 12.37
CA SER A 294 11.50 29.09 13.23
C SER A 294 11.01 30.54 13.37
N LYS A 295 9.85 30.89 12.82
CA LYS A 295 9.29 32.25 12.89
C LYS A 295 8.86 32.58 14.33
N ASN A 296 9.18 33.79 14.78
CA ASN A 296 8.77 34.34 16.08
C ASN A 296 9.21 33.52 17.31
N LEU A 297 10.33 32.79 17.22
CA LEU A 297 10.88 32.10 18.38
C LEU A 297 11.41 33.11 19.42
N PRO A 298 11.23 32.83 20.72
CA PRO A 298 11.83 33.63 21.79
C PRO A 298 13.35 33.71 21.64
N LYS A 299 13.93 34.87 21.95
CA LYS A 299 15.38 35.00 22.08
C LYS A 299 15.78 34.54 23.48
N LEU A 300 16.41 33.37 23.56
CA LEU A 300 16.95 32.83 24.80
C LEU A 300 18.47 32.83 24.69
N GLU A 301 19.15 33.41 25.67
CA GLU A 301 20.60 33.56 25.67
C GLU A 301 21.20 32.90 26.91
N ARG A 302 22.16 31.99 26.67
CA ARG A 302 22.97 31.33 27.69
C ARG A 302 24.23 30.78 27.04
N SER A 303 25.32 30.67 27.80
CA SER A 303 26.61 30.20 27.30
C SER A 303 26.58 28.80 26.70
N ASN A 304 25.74 27.91 27.24
CA ASN A 304 25.61 26.51 26.80
C ASN A 304 24.33 26.26 25.99
N TRP A 305 23.69 27.29 25.43
CA TRP A 305 22.46 27.16 24.62
C TRP A 305 22.69 27.65 23.19
N PHE A 306 22.37 26.80 22.22
CA PHE A 306 22.53 27.09 20.79
C PHE A 306 21.24 26.75 20.05
N LEU A 307 20.69 27.73 19.33
CA LEU A 307 19.57 27.52 18.40
C LEU A 307 20.13 27.25 17.00
N LEU A 308 19.83 26.09 16.43
CA LEU A 308 20.23 25.72 15.08
C LEU A 308 18.99 25.60 14.19
N VAL A 309 18.82 26.56 13.29
CA VAL A 309 17.76 26.56 12.28
C VAL A 309 18.27 25.92 10.98
N TYR A 310 17.52 25.02 10.35
CA TYR A 310 17.96 24.33 9.12
C TYR A 310 16.88 24.27 8.03
N LYS A 311 17.32 24.27 6.76
CA LYS A 311 16.42 24.18 5.58
C LYS A 311 16.17 22.74 5.10
N ASN A 312 17.22 21.93 5.12
CA ASN A 312 17.20 20.53 4.68
C ASN A 312 18.35 19.77 5.36
N LEU A 313 18.43 18.46 5.12
CA LEU A 313 19.44 17.60 5.76
C LEU A 313 20.88 18.05 5.44
N ASP A 314 21.15 18.52 4.23
CA ASP A 314 22.50 18.96 3.84
C ASP A 314 22.89 20.30 4.48
N ASP A 315 21.95 21.24 4.58
CA ASP A 315 22.12 22.47 5.35
C ASP A 315 22.36 22.16 6.83
N LEU A 316 21.58 21.24 7.40
CA LEU A 316 21.76 20.77 8.78
C LEU A 316 23.15 20.18 9.01
N LYS A 317 23.63 19.28 8.14
CA LYS A 317 24.99 18.72 8.20
C LYS A 317 26.07 19.80 8.16
N LYS A 318 25.94 20.77 7.24
CA LYS A 318 26.90 21.89 7.11
C LYS A 318 26.92 22.76 8.37
N LYS A 319 25.74 23.12 8.89
CA LYS A 319 25.61 23.95 10.11
C LYS A 319 26.13 23.24 11.35
N LEU A 320 25.84 21.94 11.51
CA LEU A 320 26.40 21.12 12.58
C LEU A 320 27.92 21.08 12.52
N THR A 321 28.49 20.81 11.34
CA THR A 321 29.95 20.80 11.16
C THR A 321 30.59 22.16 11.51
N LYS A 322 29.93 23.27 11.17
CA LYS A 322 30.41 24.62 11.50
C LYS A 322 30.36 24.87 13.02
N LEU A 323 29.26 24.51 13.68
CA LEU A 323 29.07 24.67 15.13
C LEU A 323 30.14 23.92 15.93
N LEU A 324 30.53 22.74 15.45
CA LEU A 324 31.58 21.91 16.04
C LEU A 324 32.99 22.51 15.84
N LYS A 325 33.23 23.24 14.76
CA LYS A 325 34.53 23.89 14.46
C LYS A 325 34.70 25.27 15.10
N SER A 326 33.63 26.06 15.23
CA SER A 326 33.64 27.40 15.83
C SER A 326 33.77 27.40 17.36
N SER A 327 33.84 26.21 17.92
CA SER A 327 33.86 25.89 19.34
C SER A 327 35.27 25.66 19.88
N HIS A 328 36.29 25.92 19.05
CA HIS A 328 37.72 25.86 19.34
C HIS A 328 38.28 27.20 19.79
#